data_AF-A0A7J8M294-F1
#
_entry.id   AF-A0A7J8M294-F1
#
_cell.length_a   1.000
_cell.length_b   1.000
_cell.length_c   1.000
_cell.angle_alpha   90.00
_cell.angle_beta   90.00
_cell.angle_gamma   90.00
#
_symmetry.space_group_name_H-M   'P 1'
#
loop_
_entity.id
_entity.type
_entity.pdbx_description
1 polymer ?
#
loop_
_entity_poly.entity_id
_entity_poly.type
_entity_poly.pdbx_seq_one_letter_code
_entity_poly.pdbx_strand_id
1 'polypeptide(L)'
;MRKIARTHRLKPRVAAAMADCIEVIDDSIDELQKSIGEIVRIRRSNFVLIMSDLQTWVSAALTDEDTCMDGFSGRAMNGYAKMMVRKRIVKIAHLTSNALALINNYASSQILD
;
A
#
# COMPACT_ATOMS: atom_id res chain seq x y z
N MET A 1 -11.16 -10.40 -1.87
CA MET A 1 -10.20 -11.51 -2.12
C MET A 1 -10.68 -12.91 -1.67
N ARG A 2 -11.86 -13.06 -1.06
CA ARG A 2 -12.41 -14.34 -0.54
C ARG A 2 -12.62 -15.49 -1.54
N LYS A 3 -12.60 -15.25 -2.87
CA LYS A 3 -12.83 -16.31 -3.88
C LYS A 3 -11.60 -17.18 -4.21
N ILE A 4 -10.39 -16.76 -3.83
CA ILE A 4 -9.15 -17.50 -4.18
C ILE A 4 -8.96 -18.75 -3.30
N ALA A 5 -9.45 -18.72 -2.06
CA ALA A 5 -9.33 -19.85 -1.12
C ALA A 5 -10.15 -21.08 -1.51
N ARG A 6 -11.16 -20.93 -2.39
CA ARG A 6 -12.10 -22.01 -2.73
C ARG A 6 -11.71 -22.85 -3.93
N THR A 7 -10.83 -22.38 -4.81
CA THR A 7 -10.55 -23.08 -6.07
C THR A 7 -9.37 -24.04 -5.99
N HIS A 8 -8.39 -23.85 -5.10
CA HIS A 8 -7.28 -24.79 -4.84
C HIS A 8 -6.98 -24.83 -3.34
N ARG A 9 -6.86 -26.01 -2.71
CA ARG A 9 -6.34 -26.11 -1.34
C ARG A 9 -4.91 -25.56 -1.31
N LEU A 10 -4.74 -24.34 -0.83
CA LEU A 10 -3.43 -23.72 -0.66
C LEU A 10 -2.62 -24.52 0.37
N LYS A 11 -1.31 -24.61 0.17
CA LYS A 11 -0.40 -25.13 1.21
C LYS A 11 -0.54 -24.23 2.45
N PRO A 12 -0.48 -24.76 3.68
CA PRO A 12 -0.64 -23.96 4.90
C PRO A 12 0.21 -22.70 4.94
N ARG A 13 1.50 -22.78 4.54
CA ARG A 13 2.39 -21.61 4.45
C ARG A 13 1.94 -20.53 3.46
N VAL A 14 1.32 -20.94 2.34
CA VAL A 14 0.81 -20.03 1.32
C VAL A 14 -0.49 -19.39 1.79
N ALA A 15 -1.30 -20.13 2.56
CA ALA A 15 -2.48 -19.57 3.21
C ALA A 15 -2.10 -18.54 4.30
N ALA A 16 -1.07 -18.81 5.10
CA ALA A 16 -0.54 -17.87 6.09
C ALA A 16 -0.03 -16.58 5.42
N ALA A 17 0.89 -16.68 4.45
CA ALA A 17 1.38 -15.50 3.73
C ALA A 17 0.27 -14.70 3.01
N MET A 18 -0.80 -15.37 2.58
CA MET A 18 -1.98 -14.68 2.02
C MET A 18 -2.76 -13.92 3.09
N ALA A 19 -2.88 -14.46 4.30
CA ALA A 19 -3.52 -13.78 5.42
C ALA A 19 -2.70 -12.56 5.85
N ASP A 20 -1.39 -12.73 6.04
CA ASP A 20 -0.46 -11.65 6.39
C ASP A 20 -0.48 -10.54 5.32
N CYS A 21 -0.49 -10.91 4.03
CA CYS A 21 -0.61 -9.93 2.95
C CYS A 21 -1.96 -9.19 2.96
N ILE A 22 -3.05 -9.84 3.34
CA ILE A 22 -4.35 -9.15 3.44
C ILE A 22 -4.33 -8.16 4.59
N GLU A 23 -3.75 -8.53 5.74
CA GLU A 23 -3.62 -7.66 6.92
C GLU A 23 -2.87 -6.37 6.57
N VAL A 24 -1.65 -6.47 6.03
CA VAL A 24 -0.88 -5.27 5.69
C VAL A 24 -1.51 -4.44 4.56
N ILE A 25 -2.28 -5.05 3.66
CA ILE A 25 -3.01 -4.29 2.62
C ILE A 25 -4.25 -3.61 3.19
N ASP A 26 -4.87 -4.16 4.23
CA ASP A 26 -5.93 -3.46 4.97
C ASP A 26 -5.33 -2.27 5.74
N ASP A 27 -4.13 -2.39 6.31
CA ASP A 27 -3.39 -1.26 6.91
C ASP A 27 -3.07 -0.17 5.87
N SER A 28 -2.58 -0.54 4.68
CA SER A 28 -2.37 0.40 3.57
C SER A 28 -3.64 1.15 3.19
N ILE A 29 -4.81 0.49 3.22
CA ILE A 29 -6.10 1.12 2.94
C ILE A 29 -6.42 2.17 4.02
N ASP A 30 -6.20 1.86 5.29
CA ASP A 30 -6.44 2.79 6.40
C ASP A 30 -5.52 4.01 6.32
N GLU A 31 -4.26 3.84 5.95
CA GLU A 31 -3.29 4.92 5.75
C GLU A 31 -3.66 5.84 4.58
N LEU A 32 -4.08 5.25 3.46
CA LEU A 32 -4.58 6.00 2.31
C LEU A 32 -5.88 6.74 2.65
N GLN A 33 -6.77 6.15 3.46
CA GLN A 33 -7.99 6.81 3.93
C GLN A 33 -7.70 7.98 4.88
N LYS A 34 -6.76 7.81 5.82
CA LYS A 34 -6.27 8.93 6.67
C LYS A 34 -5.74 10.07 5.81
N SER A 35 -4.96 9.73 4.78
CA SER A 35 -4.42 10.70 3.82
C SER A 35 -5.53 11.51 3.13
N ILE A 36 -6.55 10.83 2.60
CA ILE A 36 -7.72 11.49 1.98
C ILE A 36 -8.46 12.39 2.99
N GLY A 37 -8.60 11.93 4.23
CA GLY A 37 -9.25 12.66 5.32
C GLY A 37 -8.53 13.96 5.69
N GLU A 38 -7.20 14.01 5.59
CA GLU A 38 -6.43 15.22 5.87
C GLU A 38 -6.34 16.17 4.66
N ILE A 39 -6.35 15.66 3.43
CA ILE A 39 -6.35 16.51 2.22
C ILE A 39 -7.47 17.55 2.26
N VAL A 40 -8.67 17.17 2.72
CA VAL A 40 -9.82 18.08 2.79
C VAL A 40 -9.72 19.11 3.93
N ARG A 41 -8.73 18.97 4.82
CA ARG A 41 -8.49 19.86 5.98
C ARG A 41 -7.34 20.84 5.74
N ILE A 42 -6.72 20.81 4.56
CA ILE A 42 -5.59 21.67 4.20
C ILE A 42 -5.98 23.14 4.27
N ARG A 43 -5.17 23.91 5.02
CA ARG A 43 -5.18 25.36 5.11
C ARG A 43 -3.74 25.86 5.08
N ARG A 44 -3.53 27.14 4.76
CA ARG A 44 -2.17 27.74 4.79
C ARG A 44 -1.47 27.53 6.14
N SER A 45 -2.21 27.62 7.25
CA SER A 45 -1.65 27.53 8.60
C SER A 45 -1.18 26.13 9.04
N ASN A 46 -1.67 25.06 8.40
CA ASN A 46 -1.32 23.67 8.74
C ASN A 46 -0.76 22.89 7.54
N PHE A 47 -0.43 23.59 6.45
CA PHE A 47 -0.01 22.99 5.19
C PHE A 47 1.19 22.05 5.35
N VAL A 48 2.27 22.52 5.99
CA VAL A 48 3.51 21.75 6.17
C VAL A 48 3.27 20.48 6.97
N LEU A 49 2.48 20.58 8.04
CA LEU A 49 2.14 19.43 8.89
C LEU A 49 1.32 18.40 8.09
N ILE A 50 0.24 18.84 7.42
CA ILE A 50 -0.58 17.92 6.63
C ILE A 50 0.25 17.28 5.53
N MET A 51 1.07 18.03 4.78
CA MET A 51 1.93 17.43 3.75
C MET A 51 2.87 16.37 4.32
N SER A 52 3.47 16.62 5.48
CA SER A 52 4.31 15.64 6.18
C SER A 52 3.52 14.38 6.57
N ASP A 53 2.30 14.54 7.07
CA ASP A 53 1.44 13.40 7.43
C ASP A 53 1.05 12.59 6.18
N LEU A 54 0.66 13.25 5.09
CA LEU A 54 0.34 12.60 3.81
C LEU A 54 1.55 11.82 3.27
N GLN A 55 2.73 12.43 3.27
CA GLN A 55 3.97 11.77 2.83
C GLN A 55 4.27 10.54 3.68
N THR A 56 4.08 10.64 5.00
CA THR A 56 4.31 9.54 5.93
C THR A 56 3.37 8.38 5.66
N TRP A 57 2.06 8.63 5.63
CA TRP A 57 1.06 7.57 5.46
C TRP A 57 1.10 6.93 4.07
N VAL A 58 1.30 7.71 3.00
CA VAL A 58 1.40 7.12 1.66
C VAL A 58 2.71 6.34 1.48
N SER A 59 3.80 6.73 2.15
CA SER A 59 5.05 5.94 2.17
C SER A 59 4.93 4.66 3.00
N ALA A 60 4.15 4.70 4.09
CA ALA A 60 3.83 3.51 4.88
C ALA A 60 3.03 2.50 4.04
N ALA A 61 2.03 2.96 3.28
CA ALA A 61 1.25 2.08 2.40
C ALA A 61 2.12 1.39 1.33
N LEU A 62 3.12 2.08 0.78
CA LEU A 62 4.11 1.46 -0.11
C LEU A 62 4.95 0.39 0.60
N THR A 63 5.31 0.64 1.86
CA THR A 63 6.10 -0.29 2.67
C THR A 63 5.30 -1.56 2.99
N ASP A 64 4.02 -1.42 3.26
CA ASP A 64 3.11 -2.55 3.49
C ASP A 64 2.91 -3.42 2.25
N GLU A 65 2.81 -2.79 1.07
CA GLU A 65 2.75 -3.49 -0.21
C GLU A 65 4.02 -4.29 -0.48
N ASP A 66 5.19 -3.71 -0.20
CA ASP A 66 6.47 -4.42 -0.27
C ASP A 66 6.53 -5.56 0.76
N THR A 67 6.04 -5.33 1.99
CA THR A 67 5.96 -6.34 3.05
C THR A 67 5.07 -7.52 2.66
N CYS A 68 3.92 -7.27 2.02
CA CYS A 68 3.10 -8.34 1.45
C CYS A 68 3.94 -9.17 0.46
N MET A 69 4.72 -8.54 -0.41
CA MET A 69 5.53 -9.27 -1.39
C MET A 69 6.67 -10.07 -0.77
N ASP A 70 7.26 -9.58 0.32
CA ASP A 70 8.30 -10.27 1.07
C ASP A 70 7.77 -11.54 1.75
N GLY A 71 6.50 -11.55 2.18
CA GLY A 71 5.82 -12.76 2.66
C GLY A 71 5.74 -13.89 1.63
N PHE A 72 5.87 -13.58 0.33
CA PHE A 72 5.95 -14.55 -0.77
C PHE A 72 7.38 -14.75 -1.32
N SER A 73 8.41 -14.29 -0.60
CA SER A 73 9.80 -14.50 -1.00
C SER A 73 10.21 -15.98 -0.94
N GLY A 74 11.29 -16.33 -1.65
CA GLY A 74 11.84 -17.70 -1.66
C GLY A 74 11.14 -18.70 -2.59
N ARG A 75 11.85 -19.81 -2.88
CA ARG A 75 11.42 -20.83 -3.85
C ARG A 75 10.21 -21.64 -3.38
N ALA A 76 10.05 -21.81 -2.06
CA ALA A 76 8.94 -22.57 -1.50
C ALA A 76 7.57 -21.90 -1.67
N MET A 77 7.57 -20.61 -2.01
CA MET A 77 6.37 -19.81 -2.29
C MET A 77 6.05 -19.74 -3.79
N ASN A 78 6.91 -20.29 -4.66
CA ASN A 78 6.67 -20.27 -6.09
C ASN A 78 5.39 -21.02 -6.46
N GLY A 79 4.59 -20.41 -7.33
CA GLY A 79 3.35 -20.97 -7.83
C GLY A 79 2.31 -19.90 -8.16
N TYR A 80 1.11 -20.38 -8.48
CA TYR A 80 0.00 -19.54 -8.93
C TYR A 80 -0.37 -18.43 -7.94
N ALA A 81 -0.37 -18.72 -6.64
CA ALA A 81 -0.71 -17.73 -5.61
C ALA A 81 0.24 -16.52 -5.62
N LYS A 82 1.57 -16.74 -5.59
CA LYS A 82 2.58 -15.68 -5.66
C LYS A 82 2.45 -14.84 -6.92
N MET A 83 2.24 -15.47 -8.08
CA MET A 83 2.04 -14.75 -9.34
C MET A 83 0.80 -13.84 -9.30
N MET A 84 -0.31 -14.33 -8.75
CA MET A 84 -1.55 -13.57 -8.65
C MET A 84 -1.47 -12.44 -7.64
N VAL A 85 -0.81 -12.66 -6.49
CA VAL A 85 -0.54 -11.62 -5.50
C VAL A 85 0.36 -10.55 -6.12
N ARG A 86 1.51 -10.92 -6.69
CA ARG A 86 2.44 -10.00 -7.35
C ARG A 86 1.75 -9.10 -8.37
N LYS A 87 0.91 -9.68 -9.24
CA LYS A 87 0.18 -8.91 -10.26
C LYS A 87 -0.72 -7.83 -9.66
N ARG A 88 -1.34 -8.11 -8.51
CA ARG A 88 -2.22 -7.16 -7.81
C ARG A 88 -1.39 -6.11 -7.07
N ILE A 89 -0.43 -6.54 -6.27
CA ILE A 89 0.37 -5.66 -5.43
C ILE A 89 1.19 -4.68 -6.25
N VAL A 90 1.85 -5.11 -7.32
CA VAL A 90 2.58 -4.19 -8.22
C VAL A 90 1.66 -3.11 -8.78
N LYS A 91 0.40 -3.45 -9.09
CA LYS A 91 -0.56 -2.45 -9.56
C LYS A 91 -0.92 -1.45 -8.46
N ILE A 92 -1.11 -1.92 -7.23
CA ILE A 92 -1.43 -1.07 -6.08
C ILE A 92 -0.22 -0.15 -5.81
N ALA A 93 0.99 -0.70 -5.71
CA ALA A 93 2.22 0.07 -5.54
C ALA A 93 2.48 1.13 -6.60
N HIS A 94 2.16 0.84 -7.86
CA HIS A 94 2.24 1.88 -8.89
C HIS A 94 1.26 3.04 -8.63
N LEU A 95 0.04 2.75 -8.17
CA LEU A 95 -0.94 3.79 -7.85
C LEU A 95 -0.55 4.57 -6.59
N THR A 96 -0.08 3.88 -5.54
CA THR A 96 0.40 4.48 -4.30
C THR A 96 1.63 5.35 -4.56
N SER A 97 2.56 4.89 -5.39
CA SER A 97 3.73 5.67 -5.83
C SER A 97 3.33 6.91 -6.64
N ASN A 98 2.36 6.81 -7.54
CA ASN A 98 1.81 7.96 -8.25
C ASN A 98 1.21 8.99 -7.28
N ALA A 99 0.46 8.54 -6.26
CA ALA A 99 -0.10 9.41 -5.24
C ALA A 99 1.00 10.13 -4.45
N LEU A 100 2.03 9.40 -4.00
CA LEU A 100 3.17 9.99 -3.29
C LEU A 100 3.89 11.03 -4.15
N ALA A 101 4.10 10.74 -5.44
CA ALA A 101 4.71 11.69 -6.37
C ALA A 101 3.89 12.97 -6.51
N LEU A 102 2.55 12.87 -6.59
CA LEU A 102 1.67 14.05 -6.66
C LEU A 102 1.75 14.87 -5.37
N ILE A 103 1.72 14.22 -4.20
CA ILE A 103 1.86 14.87 -2.90
C ILE A 103 3.20 15.61 -2.79
N ASN A 104 4.31 14.96 -3.18
CA ASN A 104 5.64 15.56 -3.16
C ASN A 104 5.76 16.78 -4.07
N ASN A 105 5.17 16.71 -5.27
CA ASN A 105 5.16 17.83 -6.20
C ASN A 105 4.31 19.00 -5.66
N TYR A 106 3.14 18.70 -5.09
CA TYR A 106 2.28 19.73 -4.51
C TYR A 106 2.95 20.42 -3.31
N ALA A 107 3.55 19.65 -2.40
CA ALA A 107 4.32 20.17 -1.27
C ALA A 107 5.46 21.10 -1.73
N SER A 108 6.22 20.69 -2.75
CA SER A 108 7.31 21.50 -3.32
C SER A 108 6.80 22.79 -3.97
N SER A 109 5.67 22.74 -4.68
CA SER A 109 5.12 23.92 -5.37
C SER A 109 4.64 25.02 -4.41
N GLN A 110 4.11 24.65 -3.25
CA GLN A 110 3.54 25.59 -2.27
C GLN A 110 4.60 26.20 -1.33
N ILE A 111 5.81 25.63 -1.27
CA ILE A 111 6.94 26.22 -0.53
C ILE A 111 7.57 27.39 -1.32
N LEU A 112 7.30 27.47 -2.62
CA LEU A 112 7.81 28.53 -3.50
C LEU A 112 6.86 29.74 -3.63
N ASP A 113 5.69 29.68 -3.00
CA ASP A 113 4.68 30.76 -2.88
C ASP A 113 4.63 31.36 -1.46
#